data_AF-A0AAW5TNQ7-F1
#
_entry.id   AF-A0AAW5TNQ7-F1
#
_cell.length_a   1.000
_cell.length_b   1.000
_cell.length_c   1.000
_cell.angle_alpha   90.00
_cell.angle_beta   90.00
_cell.angle_gamma   90.00
#
_symmetry.space_group_name_H-M   'P 1'
#
loop_
_entity.id
_entity.type
_entity.pdbx_description
1 polymer ?
#
loop_
_entity_poly.entity_id
_entity_poly.type
_entity_poly.pdbx_seq_one_letter_code
_entity_poly.pdbx_strand_id
1 'polypeptide(L)'
;MNINGYTRMAAVVANPIKHSLSPFIHNLAFDLTNENGVYLAWEVEAEKLPAIVDNVRTLDMYGLNISMPYKTEIIPFMDELSPAAELIGAVNTVVNQSGKLIGHNTDGIGFFNSLEKYHFNIQNKQMLILGGGGAAIAIIAQAALSGAKKIVVAARKSASYIPLKEKLEKLSVKTGIEILLTDLSEADRLQKELKQTDLLVNATSVGMDGESLPLEKSLVLPEKLLVVDAIYKVRETPFLRWAKGQGGQTENGLGMLIGQAAESFYLWTGKKMPVAEITLEMEKEA
;
A
#
# COMPACT_ATOMS: atom_id res chain seq x y z
N MET A 1 6.46 -11.04 -24.72
CA MET A 1 7.51 -11.75 -23.96
C MET A 1 8.27 -12.80 -24.78
N ASN A 2 9.59 -12.70 -24.85
CA ASN A 2 10.49 -13.72 -25.43
C ASN A 2 11.31 -14.39 -24.31
N ILE A 3 10.91 -15.57 -23.87
CA ILE A 3 11.57 -16.33 -22.80
C ILE A 3 12.78 -17.09 -23.34
N ASN A 4 13.92 -16.99 -22.67
CA ASN A 4 15.16 -17.69 -23.03
C ASN A 4 15.97 -18.08 -21.78
N GLY A 5 17.14 -18.68 -21.96
CA GLY A 5 18.00 -19.14 -20.84
C GLY A 5 18.54 -18.04 -19.92
N TYR A 6 18.35 -16.77 -20.26
CA TYR A 6 18.73 -15.61 -19.45
C TYR A 6 17.54 -14.97 -18.72
N THR A 7 16.32 -15.50 -18.90
CA THR A 7 15.12 -14.94 -18.27
C THR A 7 15.15 -15.18 -16.76
N ARG A 8 14.96 -14.11 -15.99
CA ARG A 8 14.86 -14.17 -14.52
C ARG A 8 13.40 -14.14 -14.07
N MET A 9 13.11 -14.65 -12.88
CA MET A 9 11.75 -14.73 -12.35
C MET A 9 11.51 -13.78 -11.19
N ALA A 10 10.30 -13.26 -11.10
CA ALA A 10 9.70 -12.72 -9.89
C ALA A 10 8.35 -13.42 -9.65
N ALA A 11 7.82 -13.37 -8.43
CA ALA A 11 6.49 -13.92 -8.16
C ALA A 11 5.80 -13.21 -7.01
N VAL A 12 4.46 -13.26 -6.99
CA VAL A 12 3.68 -12.99 -5.77
C VAL A 12 3.39 -14.29 -5.03
N VAL A 13 3.62 -14.30 -3.71
CA VAL A 13 3.34 -15.43 -2.83
C VAL A 13 2.26 -15.03 -1.81
N ALA A 14 1.18 -15.79 -1.78
CA ALA A 14 0.08 -15.62 -0.82
C ALA A 14 -0.82 -16.86 -0.80
N ASN A 15 -1.79 -16.88 0.11
CA ASN A 15 -2.85 -17.89 0.09
C ASN A 15 -4.17 -17.27 0.60
N PRO A 16 -5.20 -17.09 -0.25
CA PRO A 16 -5.26 -17.37 -1.69
C PRO A 16 -4.64 -16.26 -2.56
N ILE A 17 -4.26 -16.54 -3.82
CA ILE A 17 -3.64 -15.51 -4.69
C ILE A 17 -4.00 -15.55 -6.19
N LYS A 18 -4.73 -16.56 -6.67
CA LYS A 18 -4.99 -16.74 -8.12
C LYS A 18 -5.73 -15.59 -8.81
N HIS A 19 -6.39 -14.73 -8.05
CA HIS A 19 -7.13 -13.56 -8.55
C HIS A 19 -6.26 -12.29 -8.63
N SER A 20 -4.97 -12.39 -8.34
CA SER A 20 -4.06 -11.24 -8.34
C SER A 20 -3.88 -10.66 -9.74
N LEU A 21 -3.89 -9.33 -9.83
CA LEU A 21 -3.56 -8.58 -11.04
C LEU A 21 -2.04 -8.30 -11.16
N SER A 22 -1.26 -8.61 -10.12
CA SER A 22 0.20 -8.39 -10.14
C SER A 22 0.92 -9.09 -11.30
N PRO A 23 0.58 -10.34 -11.69
CA PRO A 23 1.18 -10.96 -12.87
C PRO A 23 0.92 -10.18 -14.15
N PHE A 24 -0.29 -9.63 -14.35
CA PHE A 24 -0.57 -8.79 -15.51
C PHE A 24 0.32 -7.53 -15.50
N ILE A 25 0.30 -6.80 -14.38
CA ILE A 25 1.04 -5.53 -14.22
C ILE A 25 2.54 -5.73 -14.47
N HIS A 26 3.16 -6.72 -13.83
CA HIS A 26 4.60 -6.91 -13.91
C HIS A 26 5.06 -7.51 -15.25
N ASN A 27 4.31 -8.45 -15.84
CA ASN A 27 4.67 -8.99 -17.14
C ASN A 27 4.54 -7.93 -18.24
N LEU A 28 3.51 -7.07 -18.17
CA LEU A 28 3.40 -5.92 -19.07
C LEU A 28 4.56 -4.93 -18.87
N ALA A 29 4.96 -4.68 -17.62
CA ALA A 29 6.13 -3.83 -17.33
C ALA A 29 7.44 -4.42 -17.86
N PHE A 30 7.67 -5.73 -17.71
CA PHE A 30 8.84 -6.41 -18.28
C PHE A 30 8.88 -6.25 -19.81
N ASP A 31 7.76 -6.49 -20.48
CA ASP A 31 7.65 -6.35 -21.94
C ASP A 31 7.88 -4.89 -22.40
N LEU A 32 7.21 -3.90 -21.78
CA LEU A 32 7.33 -2.49 -22.16
C LEU A 32 8.73 -1.89 -21.91
N THR A 33 9.48 -2.44 -20.96
CA THR A 33 10.83 -1.95 -20.60
C THR A 33 11.97 -2.77 -21.20
N ASN A 34 11.63 -3.75 -22.05
CA ASN A 34 12.57 -4.73 -22.62
C ASN A 34 13.45 -5.37 -21.54
N GLU A 35 12.86 -5.69 -20.39
CA GLU A 35 13.54 -6.37 -19.29
C GLU A 35 13.23 -7.86 -19.36
N ASN A 36 14.26 -8.71 -19.27
CA ASN A 36 14.11 -10.14 -19.49
C ASN A 36 13.60 -10.83 -18.21
N GLY A 37 12.31 -10.65 -17.92
CA GLY A 37 11.67 -11.14 -16.72
C GLY A 37 10.31 -11.79 -16.96
N VAL A 38 9.95 -12.74 -16.08
CA VAL A 38 8.61 -13.32 -15.98
C VAL A 38 8.11 -13.15 -14.55
N TYR A 39 6.85 -12.77 -14.40
CA TYR A 39 6.17 -12.68 -13.12
C TYR A 39 5.06 -13.73 -12.99
N LEU A 40 5.07 -14.49 -11.88
CA LEU A 40 4.07 -15.52 -11.60
C LEU A 40 3.31 -15.25 -10.28
N ALA A 41 2.21 -15.97 -10.06
CA ALA A 41 1.51 -16.01 -8.78
C ALA A 41 1.54 -17.44 -8.22
N TRP A 42 1.97 -17.57 -6.96
CA TRP A 42 2.11 -18.85 -6.29
C TRP A 42 1.25 -18.90 -5.03
N GLU A 43 0.29 -19.81 -5.06
CA GLU A 43 -0.52 -20.18 -3.91
C GLU A 43 0.26 -21.19 -3.08
N VAL A 44 0.76 -20.77 -1.92
CA VAL A 44 1.74 -21.51 -1.13
C VAL A 44 1.21 -21.68 0.29
N GLU A 45 1.30 -22.89 0.83
CA GLU A 45 1.00 -23.15 2.25
C GLU A 45 2.12 -22.63 3.16
N ALA A 46 1.80 -22.23 4.40
CA ALA A 46 2.73 -21.54 5.29
C ALA A 46 4.03 -22.32 5.53
N GLU A 47 3.95 -23.64 5.65
CA GLU A 47 5.09 -24.53 5.92
C GLU A 47 6.10 -24.56 4.76
N LYS A 48 5.68 -24.16 3.56
CA LYS A 48 6.53 -24.12 2.36
C LYS A 48 7.20 -22.77 2.15
N LEU A 49 6.82 -21.73 2.91
CA LEU A 49 7.40 -20.39 2.77
C LEU A 49 8.94 -20.38 2.88
N PRO A 50 9.59 -21.09 3.82
CA PRO A 50 11.05 -21.12 3.89
C PRO A 50 11.71 -21.64 2.61
N ALA A 51 11.19 -22.74 2.05
CA ALA A 51 11.72 -23.33 0.83
C ALA A 51 11.54 -22.40 -0.38
N ILE A 52 10.45 -21.64 -0.44
CA ILE A 52 10.24 -20.63 -1.48
C ILE A 52 11.26 -19.50 -1.36
N VAL A 53 11.57 -19.03 -0.15
CA VAL A 53 12.59 -18.00 0.07
C VAL A 53 13.98 -18.50 -0.32
N ASP A 54 14.34 -19.74 0.00
CA ASP A 54 15.62 -20.33 -0.40
C ASP A 54 15.77 -20.47 -1.93
N ASN A 55 14.65 -20.73 -2.62
CA ASN A 55 14.63 -20.78 -4.09
C ASN A 55 14.92 -19.42 -4.73
N VAL A 56 14.59 -18.30 -4.06
CA VAL A 56 14.92 -16.95 -4.56
C VAL A 56 16.43 -16.83 -4.77
N ARG A 57 17.22 -17.32 -3.80
CA ARG A 57 18.68 -17.34 -3.87
C ARG A 57 19.18 -18.37 -4.89
N THR A 58 18.66 -19.60 -4.81
CA THR A 58 19.11 -20.73 -5.62
C THR A 58 18.92 -20.51 -7.12
N LEU A 59 17.81 -19.88 -7.50
CA LEU A 59 17.43 -19.67 -8.90
C LEU A 59 17.78 -18.26 -9.43
N ASP A 60 18.54 -17.47 -8.66
CA ASP A 60 18.85 -16.06 -8.97
C ASP A 60 17.62 -15.27 -9.44
N MET A 61 16.52 -15.40 -8.68
CA MET A 61 15.30 -14.64 -8.94
C MET A 61 15.54 -13.14 -8.74
N TYR A 62 14.70 -12.29 -9.34
CA TYR A 62 14.63 -10.87 -8.97
C TYR A 62 14.22 -10.69 -7.50
N GLY A 63 13.24 -11.48 -7.07
CA GLY A 63 12.63 -11.36 -5.75
C GLY A 63 11.20 -11.86 -5.74
N LEU A 64 10.48 -11.48 -4.68
CA LEU A 64 9.08 -11.87 -4.46
C LEU A 64 8.26 -10.66 -4.03
N ASN A 65 7.02 -10.56 -4.47
CA ASN A 65 6.02 -9.87 -3.67
C ASN A 65 5.37 -10.84 -2.69
N ILE A 66 5.02 -10.34 -1.52
CA ILE A 66 4.41 -11.10 -0.44
C ILE A 66 3.09 -10.46 -0.09
N SER A 67 2.03 -11.26 -0.07
CA SER A 67 0.70 -10.81 0.34
C SER A 67 0.22 -11.62 1.55
N MET A 68 -1.02 -11.39 1.98
CA MET A 68 -1.58 -12.07 3.15
C MET A 68 -1.60 -13.60 2.96
N PRO A 69 -1.34 -14.38 4.02
CA PRO A 69 -1.06 -13.96 5.40
C PRO A 69 0.44 -13.69 5.70
N TYR A 70 1.34 -13.85 4.73
CA TYR A 70 2.79 -14.02 4.98
C TYR A 70 3.61 -12.75 5.21
N LYS A 71 3.01 -11.55 5.13
CA LYS A 71 3.77 -10.29 5.19
C LYS A 71 4.60 -10.12 6.49
N THR A 72 4.15 -10.69 7.61
CA THR A 72 4.91 -10.70 8.87
C THR A 72 5.79 -11.95 9.00
N GLU A 73 5.31 -13.09 8.53
CA GLU A 73 5.96 -14.39 8.65
C GLU A 73 7.24 -14.50 7.83
N ILE A 74 7.39 -13.70 6.77
CA ILE A 74 8.59 -13.74 5.94
C ILE A 74 9.80 -13.04 6.57
N ILE A 75 9.59 -12.16 7.55
CA ILE A 75 10.64 -11.31 8.14
C ILE A 75 11.86 -12.09 8.63
N PRO A 76 11.72 -13.23 9.36
CA PRO A 76 12.87 -13.99 9.84
C PRO A 76 13.77 -14.58 8.75
N PHE A 77 13.32 -14.59 7.48
CA PHE A 77 14.09 -15.12 6.35
C PHE A 77 14.84 -14.03 5.56
N MET A 78 14.67 -12.77 5.93
CA MET A 78 15.36 -11.63 5.32
C MET A 78 16.72 -11.43 5.97
N ASP A 79 17.72 -11.08 5.15
CA ASP A 79 19.06 -10.72 5.63
C ASP A 79 19.05 -9.29 6.17
N GLU A 80 18.28 -8.39 5.54
CA GLU A 80 18.08 -7.00 5.97
C GLU A 80 16.65 -6.54 5.75
N LEU A 81 16.23 -5.51 6.48
CA LEU A 81 14.97 -4.81 6.25
C LEU A 81 15.25 -3.35 5.87
N SER A 82 14.45 -2.83 4.93
CA SER A 82 14.36 -1.39 4.73
C SER A 82 13.82 -0.69 5.99
N PRO A 83 14.16 0.60 6.23
CA PRO A 83 13.65 1.36 7.37
C PRO A 83 12.12 1.36 7.45
N ALA A 84 11.43 1.46 6.29
CA ALA A 84 9.99 1.39 6.22
C ALA A 84 9.45 0.01 6.64
N ALA A 85 10.03 -1.09 6.13
CA ALA A 85 9.61 -2.45 6.49
C ALA A 85 9.84 -2.74 7.98
N GLU A 86 10.95 -2.26 8.56
CA GLU A 86 11.24 -2.39 9.99
C GLU A 86 10.22 -1.61 10.85
N LEU A 87 9.87 -0.39 10.45
CA LEU A 87 8.86 0.43 11.15
C LEU A 87 7.46 -0.18 11.07
N ILE A 88 7.07 -0.66 9.88
CA ILE A 88 5.76 -1.27 9.64
C ILE A 88 5.64 -2.63 10.34
N GLY A 89 6.76 -3.35 10.44
CA GLY A 89 6.82 -4.73 10.90
C GLY A 89 6.19 -5.70 9.89
N ALA A 90 6.29 -5.41 8.59
CA ALA A 90 5.76 -6.25 7.52
C ALA A 90 6.51 -6.00 6.21
N VAL A 91 6.74 -7.07 5.45
CA VAL A 91 7.39 -7.07 4.14
C VAL A 91 6.37 -7.47 3.08
N ASN A 92 6.23 -6.67 2.02
CA ASN A 92 5.45 -7.03 0.83
C ASN A 92 6.33 -7.25 -0.40
N THR A 93 7.64 -6.98 -0.30
CA THR A 93 8.58 -7.03 -1.43
C THR A 93 9.93 -7.53 -0.92
N VAL A 94 10.41 -8.64 -1.48
CA VAL A 94 11.74 -9.19 -1.25
C VAL A 94 12.58 -8.86 -2.48
N VAL A 95 13.78 -8.34 -2.26
CA VAL A 95 14.74 -8.02 -3.32
C VAL A 95 15.96 -8.90 -3.14
N ASN A 96 16.36 -9.61 -4.20
CA ASN A 96 17.57 -10.42 -4.20
C ASN A 96 18.75 -9.61 -4.75
N GLN A 97 19.69 -9.24 -3.87
CA GLN A 97 20.93 -8.58 -4.23
C GLN A 97 22.09 -9.55 -4.13
N SER A 98 22.34 -10.30 -5.20
CA SER A 98 23.44 -11.28 -5.29
C SER A 98 23.43 -12.31 -4.13
N GLY A 99 22.25 -12.84 -3.81
CA GLY A 99 22.04 -13.84 -2.75
C GLY A 99 21.64 -13.23 -1.39
N LYS A 100 21.78 -11.91 -1.22
CA LYS A 100 21.31 -11.19 -0.03
C LYS A 100 19.86 -10.73 -0.23
N LEU A 101 18.96 -11.20 0.62
CA LEU A 101 17.53 -10.88 0.54
C LEU A 101 17.18 -9.70 1.44
N ILE A 102 16.71 -8.62 0.82
CA ILE A 102 16.29 -7.41 1.53
C ILE A 102 14.76 -7.32 1.51
N GLY A 103 14.17 -7.15 2.69
CA GLY A 103 12.74 -6.98 2.89
C GLY A 103 12.31 -5.52 2.81
N HIS A 104 11.42 -5.22 1.89
CA HIS A 104 10.81 -3.91 1.65
C HIS A 104 9.30 -3.93 1.88
N ASN A 105 8.74 -2.76 2.14
CA ASN A 105 7.31 -2.53 2.10
C ASN A 105 7.00 -1.38 1.13
N THR A 106 6.42 -1.71 -0.01
CA THR A 106 6.16 -0.78 -1.11
C THR A 106 4.74 -0.21 -1.09
N ASP A 107 3.86 -0.69 -0.21
CA ASP A 107 2.46 -0.23 -0.13
C ASP A 107 2.38 1.28 0.18
N GLY A 108 3.15 1.75 1.18
CA GLY A 108 3.12 3.15 1.63
C GLY A 108 3.74 4.12 0.63
N ILE A 109 4.95 3.82 0.15
CA ILE A 109 5.63 4.65 -0.86
C ILE A 109 4.86 4.64 -2.19
N GLY A 110 4.34 3.47 -2.60
CA GLY A 110 3.50 3.36 -3.79
C GLY A 110 2.23 4.19 -3.69
N PHE A 111 1.59 4.23 -2.52
CA PHE A 111 0.46 5.11 -2.25
C PHE A 111 0.83 6.58 -2.47
N PHE A 112 1.90 7.10 -1.82
CA PHE A 112 2.25 8.52 -1.95
C PHE A 112 2.76 8.91 -3.35
N ASN A 113 3.54 8.05 -4.01
CA ASN A 113 3.98 8.28 -5.38
C ASN A 113 2.79 8.39 -6.34
N SER A 114 1.71 7.62 -6.10
CA SER A 114 0.49 7.71 -6.91
C SER A 114 -0.24 9.05 -6.79
N LEU A 115 0.04 9.84 -5.75
CA LEU A 115 -0.56 11.16 -5.52
C LEU A 115 0.23 12.30 -6.18
N GLU A 116 1.41 12.04 -6.75
CA GLU A 116 2.23 13.07 -7.42
C GLU A 116 1.50 13.73 -8.59
N LYS A 117 0.61 12.99 -9.28
CA LYS A 117 -0.26 13.53 -10.35
C LYS A 117 -1.20 14.65 -9.87
N TYR A 118 -1.41 14.76 -8.56
CA TYR A 118 -2.18 15.84 -7.93
C TYR A 118 -1.31 16.93 -7.33
N HIS A 119 0.01 16.90 -7.59
CA HIS A 119 1.00 17.76 -6.96
C HIS A 119 0.93 17.71 -5.43
N PHE A 120 0.52 16.57 -4.88
CA PHE A 120 0.37 16.39 -3.44
C PHE A 120 1.68 15.87 -2.83
N ASN A 121 2.16 16.53 -1.78
CA ASN A 121 3.26 16.06 -0.93
C ASN A 121 2.83 16.21 0.53
N ILE A 122 2.95 15.13 1.31
CA ILE A 122 2.52 15.07 2.72
C ILE A 122 3.43 15.87 3.68
N GLN A 123 4.62 16.27 3.25
CA GLN A 123 5.56 17.00 4.10
C GLN A 123 4.92 18.27 4.69
N ASN A 124 5.02 18.43 6.01
CA ASN A 124 4.41 19.52 6.79
C ASN A 124 2.88 19.63 6.68
N LYS A 125 2.19 18.59 6.20
CA LYS A 125 0.73 18.51 6.07
C LYS A 125 0.10 17.54 7.07
N GLN A 126 -1.21 17.65 7.26
CA GLN A 126 -1.96 16.73 8.11
C GLN A 126 -2.71 15.68 7.29
N MET A 127 -2.61 14.42 7.72
CA MET A 127 -3.39 13.30 7.17
C MET A 127 -4.39 12.79 8.20
N LEU A 128 -5.64 12.56 7.77
CA LEU A 128 -6.61 11.76 8.49
C LEU A 128 -6.81 10.44 7.75
N ILE A 129 -6.57 9.33 8.41
CA ILE A 129 -6.73 7.99 7.83
C ILE A 129 -7.72 7.14 8.64
N LEU A 130 -8.61 6.48 7.92
CA LEU A 130 -9.59 5.56 8.48
C LEU A 130 -9.02 4.14 8.46
N GLY A 131 -8.96 3.49 9.61
CA GLY A 131 -8.46 2.14 9.78
C GLY A 131 -7.02 2.05 10.31
N GLY A 132 -6.69 0.85 10.80
CA GLY A 132 -5.37 0.53 11.35
C GLY A 132 -4.85 -0.85 10.92
N GLY A 133 -5.36 -1.38 9.80
CA GLY A 133 -4.89 -2.63 9.19
C GLY A 133 -3.56 -2.46 8.45
N GLY A 134 -3.10 -3.52 7.77
CA GLY A 134 -1.79 -3.54 7.10
C GLY A 134 -1.55 -2.38 6.13
N ALA A 135 -2.51 -2.11 5.24
CA ALA A 135 -2.43 -0.98 4.30
C ALA A 135 -2.38 0.37 5.02
N ALA A 136 -3.24 0.56 6.04
CA ALA A 136 -3.26 1.78 6.83
C ALA A 136 -1.92 2.02 7.55
N ILE A 137 -1.35 0.98 8.18
CA ILE A 137 -0.05 1.08 8.85
C ILE A 137 1.06 1.43 7.85
N ALA A 138 1.05 0.86 6.65
CA ALA A 138 2.05 1.19 5.63
C ALA A 138 1.96 2.65 5.19
N ILE A 139 0.75 3.17 4.98
CA ILE A 139 0.51 4.59 4.65
C ILE A 139 0.91 5.49 5.82
N ILE A 140 0.55 5.14 7.06
CA ILE A 140 0.91 5.91 8.27
C ILE A 140 2.43 5.98 8.44
N ALA A 141 3.13 4.84 8.35
CA ALA A 141 4.57 4.79 8.49
C ALA A 141 5.27 5.60 7.40
N GLN A 142 4.83 5.47 6.14
CA GLN A 142 5.39 6.26 5.05
C GLN A 142 5.11 7.75 5.21
N ALA A 143 3.90 8.15 5.63
CA ALA A 143 3.56 9.54 5.88
C ALA A 143 4.49 10.16 6.94
N ALA A 144 4.74 9.41 8.02
CA ALA A 144 5.64 9.85 9.08
C ALA A 144 7.10 9.98 8.60
N LEU A 145 7.59 9.00 7.83
CA LEU A 145 8.92 9.05 7.21
C LEU A 145 9.07 10.20 6.21
N SER A 146 7.99 10.55 5.50
CA SER A 146 7.94 11.66 4.55
C SER A 146 7.70 13.03 5.22
N GLY A 147 7.74 13.10 6.56
CA GLY A 147 7.68 14.37 7.30
C GLY A 147 6.28 14.97 7.41
N ALA A 148 5.23 14.14 7.50
CA ALA A 148 3.89 14.61 7.86
C ALA A 148 3.94 15.46 9.14
N LYS A 149 3.17 16.55 9.19
CA LYS A 149 3.07 17.39 10.41
C LYS A 149 2.34 16.67 11.53
N LYS A 150 1.24 15.99 11.18
CA LYS A 150 0.36 15.28 12.10
C LYS A 150 -0.40 14.19 11.37
N ILE A 151 -0.58 13.05 12.01
CA ILE A 151 -1.38 11.94 11.49
C ILE A 151 -2.51 11.64 12.49
N VAL A 152 -3.74 11.69 12.01
CA VAL A 152 -4.93 11.32 12.79
C VAL A 152 -5.45 10.00 12.24
N VAL A 153 -5.45 8.97 13.09
CA VAL A 153 -5.97 7.65 12.77
C VAL A 153 -7.35 7.51 13.41
N ALA A 154 -8.37 7.28 12.60
CA ALA A 154 -9.72 7.02 13.07
C ALA A 154 -10.04 5.52 12.95
N ALA A 155 -10.39 4.88 14.07
CA ALA A 155 -10.76 3.47 14.09
C ALA A 155 -11.94 3.21 15.04
N ARG A 156 -12.70 2.15 14.79
CA ARG A 156 -13.77 1.70 15.70
C ARG A 156 -13.13 1.04 16.92
N LYS A 157 -13.67 1.30 18.12
CA LYS A 157 -13.33 0.52 19.30
C LYS A 157 -13.71 -0.94 19.08
N SER A 158 -12.71 -1.79 19.08
CA SER A 158 -12.79 -3.23 18.84
C SER A 158 -11.60 -3.90 19.55
N ALA A 159 -11.51 -5.22 19.50
CA ALA A 159 -10.39 -5.96 20.11
C ALA A 159 -9.01 -5.48 19.60
N SER A 160 -8.91 -4.96 18.37
CA SER A 160 -7.66 -4.46 17.79
C SER A 160 -7.34 -3.00 18.17
N TYR A 161 -8.21 -2.27 18.87
CA TYR A 161 -8.02 -0.84 19.14
C TYR A 161 -6.85 -0.57 20.10
N ILE A 162 -6.72 -1.37 21.17
CA ILE A 162 -5.61 -1.24 22.12
C ILE A 162 -4.27 -1.62 21.45
N PRO A 163 -4.13 -2.78 20.78
CA PRO A 163 -2.91 -3.10 20.02
C PRO A 163 -2.56 -2.05 18.96
N LEU A 164 -3.55 -1.48 18.27
CA LEU A 164 -3.35 -0.39 17.33
C LEU A 164 -2.76 0.84 18.02
N LYS A 165 -3.33 1.25 19.16
CA LYS A 165 -2.83 2.39 19.94
C LYS A 165 -1.35 2.24 20.27
N GLU A 166 -0.95 1.10 20.82
CA GLU A 166 0.46 0.82 21.16
C GLU A 166 1.37 0.86 19.93
N LYS A 167 0.89 0.34 18.79
CA LYS A 167 1.64 0.39 17.52
C LYS A 167 1.84 1.83 17.03
N LEU A 168 0.80 2.65 17.10
CA LEU A 168 0.86 4.06 16.70
C LEU A 168 1.75 4.88 17.63
N GLU A 169 1.72 4.62 18.94
CA GLU A 169 2.62 5.26 19.92
C GLU A 169 4.09 4.93 19.61
N LYS A 170 4.40 3.65 19.32
CA LYS A 170 5.76 3.24 18.90
C LYS A 170 6.20 3.93 17.62
N LEU A 171 5.32 4.04 16.62
CA LEU A 171 5.62 4.76 15.38
C LEU A 171 5.85 6.25 15.64
N SER A 172 5.03 6.87 16.47
CA SER A 172 5.16 8.28 16.85
C SER A 172 6.51 8.55 17.53
N VAL A 173 6.89 7.71 18.50
CA VAL A 173 8.20 7.83 19.19
C VAL A 173 9.36 7.64 18.23
N LYS A 174 9.32 6.62 17.36
CA LYS A 174 10.41 6.32 16.43
C LYS A 174 10.60 7.39 15.35
N THR A 175 9.53 8.07 14.95
CA THR A 175 9.56 9.05 13.84
C THR A 175 9.58 10.49 14.31
N GLY A 176 9.24 10.75 15.57
CA GLY A 176 9.05 12.10 16.11
C GLY A 176 7.78 12.81 15.62
N ILE A 177 6.94 12.12 14.83
CA ILE A 177 5.69 12.69 14.29
C ILE A 177 4.54 12.43 15.26
N GLU A 178 3.68 13.42 15.47
CA GLU A 178 2.45 13.26 16.26
C GLU A 178 1.46 12.33 15.53
N ILE A 179 1.18 11.17 16.11
CA ILE A 179 0.20 10.21 15.61
C ILE A 179 -0.90 10.01 16.66
N LEU A 180 -2.11 10.49 16.37
CA LEU A 180 -3.24 10.41 17.29
C LEU A 180 -4.22 9.33 16.85
N LEU A 181 -4.64 8.47 17.78
CA LEU A 181 -5.77 7.57 17.59
C LEU A 181 -7.05 8.21 18.11
N THR A 182 -8.10 8.21 17.29
CA THR A 182 -9.45 8.68 17.63
C THR A 182 -10.49 7.60 17.34
N ASP A 183 -11.55 7.59 18.15
CA ASP A 183 -12.70 6.73 17.90
C ASP A 183 -13.50 7.28 16.71
N LEU A 184 -13.88 6.40 15.78
CA LEU A 184 -14.72 6.74 14.63
C LEU A 184 -16.11 7.28 15.03
N SER A 185 -16.59 6.96 16.23
CA SER A 185 -17.87 7.48 16.75
C SER A 185 -17.79 8.90 17.32
N GLU A 186 -16.60 9.49 17.48
CA GLU A 186 -16.42 10.85 18.01
C GLU A 186 -16.54 11.90 16.88
N ALA A 187 -17.75 12.07 16.32
CA ALA A 187 -18.02 12.93 15.16
C ALA A 187 -17.51 14.38 15.32
N ASP A 188 -17.73 15.01 16.48
CA ASP A 188 -17.25 16.38 16.74
C ASP A 188 -15.72 16.49 16.69
N ARG A 189 -15.03 15.48 17.20
CA ARG A 189 -13.57 15.41 17.18
C ARG A 189 -13.06 15.17 15.76
N LEU A 190 -13.68 14.26 15.03
CA LEU A 190 -13.38 14.04 13.62
C LEU A 190 -13.59 15.31 12.80
N GLN A 191 -14.70 16.03 13.01
CA GLN A 191 -14.96 17.29 12.31
C GLN A 191 -13.90 18.36 12.61
N LYS A 192 -13.41 18.43 13.85
CA LYS A 192 -12.32 19.34 14.24
C LYS A 192 -11.01 19.00 13.53
N GLU A 193 -10.65 17.72 13.48
CA GLU A 193 -9.41 17.27 12.80
C GLU A 193 -9.52 17.40 11.28
N LEU A 194 -10.69 17.11 10.69
CA LEU A 194 -10.95 17.26 9.25
C LEU A 194 -10.71 18.68 8.76
N LYS A 195 -11.07 19.71 9.56
CA LYS A 195 -10.84 21.12 9.20
C LYS A 195 -9.37 21.47 8.95
N GLN A 196 -8.43 20.71 9.52
CA GLN A 196 -6.99 20.92 9.37
C GLN A 196 -6.34 19.91 8.44
N THR A 197 -7.11 18.97 7.89
CA THR A 197 -6.60 17.84 7.12
C THR A 197 -6.39 18.23 5.66
N ASP A 198 -5.23 17.88 5.11
CA ASP A 198 -4.92 18.05 3.69
C ASP A 198 -5.19 16.76 2.87
N LEU A 199 -5.11 15.60 3.52
CA LEU A 199 -5.34 14.29 2.93
C LEU A 199 -6.22 13.42 3.82
N LEU A 200 -7.36 12.99 3.28
CA LEU A 200 -8.27 12.06 3.92
C LEU A 200 -8.20 10.71 3.21
N VAL A 201 -7.90 9.64 3.96
CA VAL A 201 -7.70 8.30 3.39
C VAL A 201 -8.66 7.30 4.00
N ASN A 202 -9.44 6.58 3.18
CA ASN A 202 -10.08 5.35 3.62
C ASN A 202 -9.14 4.17 3.37
N ALA A 203 -8.60 3.58 4.44
CA ALA A 203 -7.79 2.36 4.36
C ALA A 203 -8.49 1.17 5.06
N THR A 204 -9.83 1.22 5.15
CA THR A 204 -10.68 0.11 5.60
C THR A 204 -11.27 -0.65 4.41
N SER A 205 -11.97 -1.74 4.67
CA SER A 205 -12.77 -2.44 3.65
C SER A 205 -14.20 -1.88 3.50
N VAL A 206 -14.58 -0.87 4.28
CA VAL A 206 -15.93 -0.29 4.25
C VAL A 206 -16.09 0.49 2.94
N GLY A 207 -17.15 0.17 2.19
CA GLY A 207 -17.41 0.69 0.83
C GLY A 207 -17.03 -0.28 -0.28
N MET A 208 -16.38 -1.41 0.04
CA MET A 208 -16.06 -2.47 -0.94
C MET A 208 -17.32 -3.22 -1.42
N ASP A 209 -18.39 -3.17 -0.63
CA ASP A 209 -19.74 -3.64 -0.98
C ASP A 209 -20.47 -2.70 -1.96
N GLY A 210 -19.93 -1.49 -2.20
CA GLY A 210 -20.57 -0.47 -3.03
C GLY A 210 -21.70 0.30 -2.34
N GLU A 211 -21.97 0.04 -1.05
CA GLU A 211 -23.12 0.58 -0.32
C GLU A 211 -22.71 1.35 0.94
N SER A 212 -21.72 0.84 1.68
CA SER A 212 -21.36 1.36 2.99
C SER A 212 -20.46 2.61 2.92
N LEU A 213 -20.68 3.56 3.83
CA LEU A 213 -19.85 4.76 4.03
C LEU A 213 -19.06 4.62 5.34
N PRO A 214 -17.73 4.86 5.37
CA PRO A 214 -16.91 4.68 6.56
C PRO A 214 -17.02 5.83 7.59
N LEU A 215 -17.76 6.89 7.26
CA LEU A 215 -17.91 8.11 8.04
C LEU A 215 -19.38 8.54 8.12
N GLU A 216 -19.68 9.40 9.09
CA GLU A 216 -20.99 10.04 9.16
C GLU A 216 -21.19 11.06 8.02
N LYS A 217 -22.37 11.02 7.40
CA LYS A 217 -22.72 11.93 6.28
C LYS A 217 -22.78 13.41 6.69
N SER A 218 -22.94 13.68 7.98
CA SER A 218 -22.99 15.02 8.58
C SER A 218 -21.65 15.75 8.55
N LEU A 219 -20.53 15.04 8.36
CA LEU A 219 -19.21 15.63 8.32
C LEU A 219 -19.03 16.49 7.06
N VAL A 220 -18.45 17.67 7.25
CA VAL A 220 -18.17 18.66 6.21
C VAL A 220 -16.68 18.66 5.87
N LEU A 221 -16.37 18.51 4.59
CA LEU A 221 -14.99 18.54 4.08
C LEU A 221 -14.50 19.99 3.87
N PRO A 222 -13.22 20.29 4.16
CA PRO A 222 -12.65 21.60 3.84
C PRO A 222 -12.46 21.77 2.32
N GLU A 223 -12.48 23.02 1.87
CA GLU A 223 -12.16 23.37 0.48
C GLU A 223 -10.70 23.00 0.18
N LYS A 224 -10.47 22.15 -0.84
CA LYS A 224 -9.15 21.62 -1.28
C LYS A 224 -8.61 20.39 -0.53
N LEU A 225 -9.49 19.57 0.06
CA LEU A 225 -9.11 18.24 0.55
C LEU A 225 -8.88 17.25 -0.59
N LEU A 226 -7.76 16.53 -0.56
CA LEU A 226 -7.57 15.31 -1.35
C LEU A 226 -8.14 14.12 -0.58
N VAL A 227 -9.04 13.37 -1.21
CA VAL A 227 -9.70 12.20 -0.61
C VAL A 227 -9.32 10.96 -1.40
N VAL A 228 -8.74 9.97 -0.72
CA VAL A 228 -8.26 8.74 -1.36
C VAL A 228 -8.91 7.52 -0.71
N ASP A 229 -9.42 6.60 -1.52
CA ASP A 229 -9.90 5.30 -1.04
C ASP A 229 -8.90 4.23 -1.47
N ALA A 230 -8.42 3.40 -0.55
CA ALA A 230 -7.53 2.27 -0.89
C ALA A 230 -8.27 1.16 -1.67
N ILE A 231 -9.61 1.20 -1.73
CA ILE A 231 -10.43 0.29 -2.51
C ILE A 231 -10.35 0.67 -4.00
N TYR A 232 -10.01 -0.31 -4.83
CA TYR A 232 -9.97 -0.16 -6.30
C TYR A 232 -11.04 -0.98 -7.04
N LYS A 233 -11.53 -2.08 -6.44
CA LYS A 233 -12.51 -2.98 -7.08
C LYS A 233 -13.85 -2.28 -7.39
N VAL A 234 -14.20 -1.28 -6.59
CA VAL A 234 -15.34 -0.40 -6.83
C VAL A 234 -14.78 0.93 -7.33
N ARG A 235 -15.02 1.25 -8.60
CA ARG A 235 -14.45 2.44 -9.27
C ARG A 235 -14.73 3.74 -8.50
N GLU A 236 -15.97 3.92 -8.05
CA GLU A 236 -16.40 5.06 -7.22
C GLU A 236 -17.17 4.52 -6.00
N THR A 237 -16.49 4.41 -4.86
CA THR A 237 -17.12 3.98 -3.60
C THR A 237 -18.09 5.04 -3.08
N PRO A 238 -19.03 4.68 -2.17
CA PRO A 238 -19.87 5.66 -1.49
C PRO A 238 -19.07 6.77 -0.79
N PHE A 239 -17.87 6.44 -0.32
CA PHE A 239 -16.92 7.39 0.27
C PHE A 239 -16.42 8.42 -0.73
N LEU A 240 -15.95 7.97 -1.90
CA LEU A 240 -15.52 8.89 -2.96
C LEU A 240 -16.68 9.71 -3.52
N ARG A 241 -17.86 9.11 -3.69
CA ARG A 241 -19.06 9.83 -4.13
C ARG A 241 -19.49 10.92 -3.13
N TRP A 242 -19.48 10.59 -1.84
CA TRP A 242 -19.75 11.53 -0.76
C TRP A 242 -18.76 12.70 -0.77
N ALA A 243 -17.46 12.43 -0.93
CA ALA A 243 -16.45 13.46 -0.99
C ALA A 243 -16.58 14.37 -2.22
N LYS A 244 -16.81 13.78 -3.40
CA LYS A 244 -17.03 14.50 -4.65
C LYS A 244 -18.28 15.38 -4.60
N GLY A 245 -19.35 14.92 -3.95
CA GLY A 245 -20.57 15.70 -3.71
C GLY A 245 -20.36 16.96 -2.87
N GLN A 246 -19.25 17.04 -2.12
CA GLN A 246 -18.82 18.22 -1.37
C GLN A 246 -17.73 19.04 -2.08
N GLY A 247 -17.41 18.72 -3.34
CA GLY A 247 -16.36 19.40 -4.10
C GLY A 247 -14.93 18.92 -3.80
N GLY A 248 -14.77 17.79 -3.10
CA GLY A 248 -13.47 17.18 -2.83
C GLY A 248 -12.84 16.57 -4.08
N GLN A 249 -11.51 16.65 -4.18
CA GLN A 249 -10.75 15.93 -5.20
C GLN A 249 -10.56 14.47 -4.76
N THR A 250 -10.91 13.52 -5.63
CA THR A 250 -10.97 12.10 -5.25
C THR A 250 -10.07 11.20 -6.10
N GLU A 251 -9.56 10.13 -5.48
CA GLU A 251 -8.80 9.06 -6.13
C GLU A 251 -9.16 7.71 -5.49
N ASN A 252 -9.25 6.65 -6.29
CA ASN A 252 -9.48 5.30 -5.80
C ASN A 252 -8.17 4.52 -5.62
N GLY A 253 -8.25 3.23 -5.27
CA GLY A 253 -7.09 2.45 -4.91
C GLY A 253 -6.21 2.00 -6.08
N LEU A 254 -6.61 2.28 -7.33
CA LEU A 254 -5.88 1.78 -8.51
C LEU A 254 -4.47 2.40 -8.57
N GLY A 255 -4.36 3.69 -8.27
CA GLY A 255 -3.07 4.38 -8.16
C GLY A 255 -2.15 3.72 -7.13
N MET A 256 -2.67 3.35 -5.96
CA MET A 256 -1.90 2.62 -4.93
C MET A 256 -1.47 1.23 -5.40
N LEU A 257 -2.37 0.48 -6.07
CA LEU A 257 -2.08 -0.86 -6.60
C LEU A 257 -0.94 -0.83 -7.62
N ILE A 258 -0.96 0.13 -8.55
CA ILE A 258 0.10 0.26 -9.56
C ILE A 258 1.35 0.88 -8.95
N GLY A 259 1.21 1.85 -8.05
CA GLY A 259 2.33 2.51 -7.39
C GLY A 259 3.21 1.55 -6.58
N GLN A 260 2.62 0.63 -5.83
CA GLN A 260 3.40 -0.36 -5.07
C GLN A 260 4.11 -1.36 -6.00
N ALA A 261 3.49 -1.70 -7.14
CA ALA A 261 4.08 -2.58 -8.14
C ALA A 261 5.24 -1.88 -8.85
N ALA A 262 5.09 -0.60 -9.16
CA ALA A 262 6.11 0.25 -9.77
C ALA A 262 7.36 0.33 -8.88
N GLU A 263 7.18 0.53 -7.57
CA GLU A 263 8.30 0.54 -6.63
C GLU A 263 8.99 -0.83 -6.55
N SER A 264 8.22 -1.92 -6.46
CA SER A 264 8.78 -3.28 -6.44
C SER A 264 9.60 -3.56 -7.70
N PHE A 265 9.07 -3.16 -8.86
CA PHE A 265 9.73 -3.29 -10.15
C PHE A 265 11.02 -2.49 -10.24
N TYR A 266 11.01 -1.24 -9.74
CA TYR A 266 12.21 -0.41 -9.67
C TYR A 266 13.28 -1.04 -8.78
N LEU A 267 12.90 -1.56 -7.61
CA LEU A 267 13.83 -2.22 -6.70
C LEU A 267 14.49 -3.47 -7.32
N TRP A 268 13.78 -4.20 -8.18
CA TRP A 268 14.31 -5.39 -8.86
C TRP A 268 15.17 -5.10 -10.08
N THR A 269 14.79 -4.10 -10.87
CA THR A 269 15.32 -3.90 -12.23
C THR A 269 16.14 -2.63 -12.38
N GLY A 270 16.02 -1.68 -11.44
CA GLY A 270 16.52 -0.31 -11.57
C GLY A 270 15.79 0.53 -12.62
N LYS A 271 14.77 -0.01 -13.29
CA LYS A 271 14.01 0.68 -14.33
C LYS A 271 12.70 1.24 -13.78
N LYS A 272 12.26 2.39 -14.30
CA LYS A 272 10.94 2.94 -13.99
C LYS A 272 9.87 2.14 -14.71
N MET A 273 8.83 1.73 -13.98
CA MET A 273 7.65 1.11 -14.56
C MET A 273 6.87 2.14 -15.43
N PRO A 274 6.43 1.78 -16.64
CA PRO A 274 5.53 2.60 -17.48
C PRO A 274 4.11 2.67 -16.89
N VAL A 275 3.95 3.47 -15.82
CA VAL A 275 2.71 3.54 -15.01
C VAL A 275 1.51 3.98 -15.85
N ALA A 276 1.67 4.95 -16.75
CA ALA A 276 0.55 5.49 -17.54
C ALA A 276 -0.03 4.44 -18.50
N GLU A 277 0.84 3.73 -19.21
CA GLU A 277 0.50 2.68 -20.15
C GLU A 277 -0.16 1.49 -19.43
N ILE A 278 0.39 1.07 -18.29
CA ILE A 278 -0.19 -0.01 -17.49
C ILE A 278 -1.55 0.40 -16.93
N THR A 279 -1.70 1.63 -16.44
CA THR A 279 -2.98 2.15 -15.94
C THR A 279 -4.05 2.08 -17.02
N LEU A 280 -3.72 2.53 -18.24
CA LEU A 280 -4.64 2.49 -19.38
C LEU A 280 -5.11 1.06 -19.70
N GLU A 281 -4.20 0.07 -19.67
CA GLU A 281 -4.59 -1.32 -19.92
C GLU A 281 -5.41 -1.91 -18.76
N MET A 282 -5.07 -1.59 -17.51
CA MET A 282 -5.86 -2.01 -16.35
C MET A 282 -7.27 -1.46 -16.35
N GLU A 283 -7.47 -0.23 -16.84
CA GLU A 283 -8.80 0.37 -16.96
C GLU A 283 -9.68 -0.35 -18.01
N LYS A 284 -9.10 -1.00 -19.02
CA LYS A 284 -9.83 -1.80 -20.00
C LYS A 284 -10.27 -3.16 -19.46
N GLU A 285 -9.54 -3.71 -18.51
CA GLU A 285 -9.86 -5.00 -17.87
C GLU A 285 -10.88 -4.87 -16.71
N ALA A 286 -11.14 -3.65 -16.23
CA ALA A 286 -12.04 -3.34 -15.11
C ALA A 286 -13.46 -2.89 -15.54
#